data_AF-A0A517Z922-F1
#
_entry.id   AF-A0A517Z922-F1
#
_cell.length_a   1.000
_cell.length_b   1.000
_cell.length_c   1.000
_cell.angle_alpha   90.00
_cell.angle_beta   90.00
_cell.angle_gamma   90.00
#
_symmetry.space_group_name_H-M   'P 1'
#
loop_
_entity.id
_entity.type
_entity.pdbx_description
1 polymer ?
#
loop_
_entity_poly.entity_id
_entity_poly.type
_entity_poly.pdbx_seq_one_letter_code
_entity_poly.pdbx_strand_id
1 'polypeptide(L)'
;MTQKHRRKARYIDREIQGAILLHVTRQWLTYLCVTFVFLTVVRFMFAGPGETIRSHFAAVWSDHAIFYIAAAMMLPAFLNDVIKLSHRFVGPVFRVRSELKRIAAGEQVKPIKLRKHDLWVGLADDFNAALERLNGANAAADSESTADEKPSVDEVMEAVQQQQVPVS
;
A
#
# COMPACT_ATOMS: atom_id res chain seq x y z
N MET A 1 -24.00 29.67 5.75
CA MET A 1 -23.15 28.92 6.69
C MET A 1 -22.62 27.68 5.98
N THR A 2 -21.38 27.71 5.49
CA THR A 2 -20.76 26.63 4.72
C THR A 2 -20.22 25.55 5.67
N GLN A 3 -20.88 24.40 5.68
CA GLN A 3 -20.53 23.25 6.50
C GLN A 3 -19.20 22.66 6.00
N LYS A 4 -18.10 23.04 6.67
CA LYS A 4 -16.75 22.55 6.37
C LYS A 4 -16.69 21.08 6.79
N HIS A 5 -16.90 20.16 5.85
CA HIS A 5 -16.71 18.73 6.07
C HIS A 5 -15.27 18.48 6.52
N ARG A 6 -15.11 18.29 7.83
CA ARG A 6 -13.86 17.93 8.47
C ARG A 6 -13.51 16.52 8.01
N ARG A 7 -12.72 16.41 6.93
CA ARG A 7 -12.12 15.13 6.50
C ARG A 7 -11.41 14.55 7.72
N LYS A 8 -12.01 13.52 8.33
CA LYS A 8 -11.36 12.71 9.35
C LYS A 8 -10.23 12.00 8.63
N ALA A 9 -9.06 12.63 8.58
CA ALA A 9 -7.80 11.98 8.27
C ALA A 9 -7.67 10.86 9.31
N ARG A 10 -8.09 9.69 8.88
CA ARG A 10 -8.22 8.48 9.66
C ARG A 10 -6.79 8.10 10.06
N TYR A 11 -6.41 8.55 11.26
CA TYR A 11 -5.20 8.22 12.02
C TYR A 11 -5.17 6.71 12.39
N ILE A 12 -5.51 5.83 11.45
CA ILE A 12 -5.66 4.37 11.64
C ILE A 12 -4.51 3.67 10.91
N ASP A 13 -3.30 4.12 11.15
CA ASP A 13 -2.10 3.31 10.89
C ASP A 13 -1.18 3.25 12.10
N ARG A 14 -1.64 3.66 13.29
CA ARG A 14 -0.83 3.54 14.53
C ARG A 14 -0.39 2.10 14.82
N GLU A 15 -1.19 1.13 14.40
CA GLU A 15 -0.89 -0.30 14.59
C GLU A 15 0.25 -0.75 13.68
N ILE A 16 0.19 -0.43 12.38
CA ILE A 16 1.24 -0.77 11.41
C ILE A 16 2.50 0.08 11.65
N GLN A 17 2.33 1.37 11.97
CA GLN A 17 3.42 2.29 12.27
C GLN A 17 4.14 1.93 13.57
N GLY A 18 3.41 1.53 14.61
CA GLY A 18 3.98 1.03 15.85
C GLY A 18 4.79 -0.24 15.63
N ALA A 19 4.28 -1.16 14.80
CA ALA A 19 5.00 -2.39 14.45
C ALA A 19 6.31 -2.10 13.69
N ILE A 20 6.28 -1.21 12.69
CA ILE A 20 7.49 -0.81 11.94
C ILE A 20 8.47 -0.08 12.85
N LEU A 21 7.99 0.88 13.65
CA LEU A 21 8.80 1.66 14.59
C LEU A 21 9.51 0.75 15.60
N LEU A 22 8.77 -0.19 16.20
CA LEU A 22 9.32 -1.14 17.15
C LEU A 22 10.33 -2.07 16.49
N HIS A 23 10.02 -2.58 15.30
CA HIS A 23 10.92 -3.46 14.55
C HIS A 23 12.26 -2.77 14.25
N VAL A 24 12.21 -1.54 13.70
CA VAL A 24 13.39 -0.76 13.35
C VAL A 24 14.18 -0.36 14.59
N THR A 25 13.50 0.12 15.64
CA THR A 25 14.15 0.51 16.90
C THR A 25 14.84 -0.69 17.56
N ARG A 26 14.17 -1.84 17.60
CA ARG A 26 14.75 -3.08 18.13
C ARG A 26 16.00 -3.46 17.35
N GLN A 27 15.93 -3.48 16.03
CA GLN A 27 17.07 -3.83 15.18
C GLN A 27 18.25 -2.86 15.39
N TRP A 28 17.96 -1.56 15.54
CA TRP A 28 18.96 -0.54 15.84
C TRP A 28 19.66 -0.79 17.17
N LEU A 29 18.90 -1.07 18.23
CA LEU A 29 19.45 -1.37 19.54
C LEU A 29 20.25 -2.69 19.54
N THR A 30 19.75 -3.71 18.85
CA THR A 30 20.47 -4.98 18.67
C THR A 30 21.80 -4.75 17.96
N TYR A 31 21.83 -3.94 16.89
CA TYR A 31 23.05 -3.59 16.19
C TYR A 31 24.08 -2.90 17.10
N LEU A 32 23.65 -1.89 17.89
CA LEU A 32 24.54 -1.19 18.82
C LEU A 32 25.07 -2.14 19.90
N CYS A 33 24.22 -2.99 20.45
CA CYS A 33 24.58 -3.98 21.46
C CYS A 33 25.59 -4.99 20.92
N VAL A 34 25.33 -5.59 19.75
CA VAL A 34 26.23 -6.55 19.10
C VAL A 34 27.57 -5.89 18.79
N THR A 35 27.56 -4.67 18.25
CA THR A 35 28.80 -3.92 17.95
C THR A 35 29.60 -3.67 19.23
N PHE A 36 28.95 -3.26 20.33
CA PHE A 36 29.61 -3.03 21.61
C PHE A 36 30.24 -4.30 22.19
N VAL A 37 29.50 -5.41 22.18
CA VAL A 37 30.00 -6.72 22.63
C VAL A 37 31.15 -7.18 21.75
N PHE A 38 31.02 -7.07 20.43
CA PHE A 38 32.07 -7.42 19.48
C PHE A 38 33.37 -6.65 19.75
N LEU A 39 33.31 -5.33 19.92
CA LEU A 39 34.50 -4.52 20.25
C LEU A 39 35.13 -4.94 21.59
N THR A 40 34.31 -5.24 22.59
CA THR A 40 34.79 -5.71 23.90
C THR A 40 35.51 -7.05 23.78
N VAL A 41 34.94 -8.01 23.02
CA VAL A 41 35.53 -9.33 22.80
C VAL A 41 36.82 -9.23 22.00
N VAL A 42 36.84 -8.45 20.91
CA VAL A 42 38.05 -8.22 20.12
C VAL A 42 39.15 -7.64 21.00
N ARG A 43 38.84 -6.61 21.80
CA ARG A 43 39.82 -6.01 22.70
C ARG A 43 40.34 -7.01 23.75
N PHE A 44 39.47 -7.83 24.30
CA PHE A 44 39.84 -8.88 25.25
C PHE A 44 40.74 -9.96 24.61
N MET A 45 40.50 -10.34 23.35
CA MET A 45 41.35 -11.30 22.64
C MET A 45 42.78 -10.82 22.41
N PHE A 46 42.98 -9.51 22.29
CA PHE A 46 44.30 -8.89 22.11
C PHE A 46 44.88 -8.32 23.43
N ALA A 47 44.23 -8.57 24.57
CA ALA A 47 44.66 -8.08 25.86
C ALA A 47 45.85 -8.86 26.43
N GLY A 48 46.73 -8.18 27.15
CA GLY A 48 47.83 -8.80 27.89
C GLY A 48 47.36 -9.57 29.13
N PRO A 49 48.20 -10.48 29.69
CA PRO A 49 47.85 -11.25 30.88
C PRO A 49 47.59 -10.33 32.08
N GLY A 50 46.43 -10.47 32.72
CA GLY A 50 46.05 -9.75 33.95
C GLY A 50 44.95 -8.71 33.79
N GLU A 51 44.51 -8.41 32.57
CA GLU A 51 43.38 -7.51 32.34
C GLU A 51 42.03 -8.22 32.53
N THR A 52 41.06 -7.51 33.12
CA THR A 52 39.74 -8.04 33.45
C THR A 52 38.72 -7.59 32.41
N ILE A 53 37.70 -8.38 32.11
CA ILE A 53 36.64 -8.01 31.14
C ILE A 53 35.98 -6.64 31.42
N ARG A 54 35.92 -6.23 32.70
CA ARG A 54 35.43 -4.92 33.14
C ARG A 54 36.28 -3.75 32.63
N SER A 55 37.62 -3.88 32.60
CA SER A 55 38.49 -2.81 32.10
C SER A 55 38.29 -2.60 30.60
N HIS A 56 38.12 -3.69 29.84
CA HIS A 56 37.82 -3.60 28.41
C HIS A 56 36.45 -3.00 28.14
N PHE A 57 35.43 -3.35 28.92
CA PHE A 57 34.11 -2.72 28.82
C PHE A 57 34.19 -1.21 29.03
N ALA A 58 34.86 -0.77 30.11
CA ALA A 58 35.01 0.64 30.42
C ALA A 58 35.82 1.38 29.35
N ALA A 59 36.87 0.75 28.81
CA ALA A 59 37.67 1.31 27.73
C ALA A 59 36.89 1.46 26.42
N VAL A 60 36.11 0.45 26.02
CA VAL A 60 35.25 0.56 24.82
C VAL A 60 34.23 1.68 24.98
N TRP A 61 33.64 1.80 26.18
CA TRP A 61 32.74 2.90 26.49
C TRP A 61 33.44 4.26 26.41
N SER A 62 34.60 4.45 27.05
CA SER A 62 35.31 5.73 27.00
C SER A 62 35.77 6.11 25.60
N ASP A 63 36.28 5.13 24.84
CA ASP A 63 36.88 5.35 23.53
C ASP A 63 35.82 5.62 22.46
N HIS A 64 34.61 5.05 22.61
CA HIS A 64 33.57 5.07 21.56
C HIS A 64 32.24 5.68 21.98
N ALA A 65 32.08 6.15 23.22
CA ALA A 65 30.81 6.73 23.72
C ALA A 65 30.25 7.81 22.78
N ILE A 66 31.12 8.65 22.20
CA ILE A 66 30.69 9.70 21.29
C ILE A 66 29.98 9.16 20.05
N PHE A 67 30.42 8.01 19.52
CA PHE A 67 29.77 7.36 18.37
C PHE A 67 28.42 6.75 18.75
N TYR A 68 28.33 6.12 19.93
CA TYR A 68 27.06 5.57 20.43
C TYR A 68 26.03 6.68 20.71
N ILE A 69 26.47 7.80 21.28
CA ILE A 69 25.63 8.98 21.52
C ILE A 69 25.17 9.55 20.17
N ALA A 70 26.08 9.75 19.21
CA ALA A 70 25.72 10.24 17.88
C ALA A 70 24.72 9.30 17.18
N ALA A 71 24.92 7.98 17.25
CA ALA A 71 24.00 7.00 16.71
C ALA A 71 22.61 7.06 17.39
N ALA A 72 22.57 7.23 18.71
CA ALA A 72 21.32 7.41 19.44
C ALA A 72 20.60 8.72 19.06
N MET A 73 21.34 9.81 18.84
CA MET A 73 20.79 11.08 18.37
C MET A 73 20.28 11.02 16.93
N MET A 74 20.85 10.16 16.09
CA MET A 74 20.36 9.93 14.72
C MET A 74 19.08 9.10 14.66
N LEU A 75 18.84 8.23 15.64
CA LEU A 75 17.66 7.37 15.69
C LEU A 75 16.34 8.13 15.45
N PRO A 76 15.99 9.23 16.13
CA PRO A 76 14.74 9.96 15.87
C PRO A 76 14.64 10.52 14.45
N ALA A 77 15.74 11.01 13.87
CA ALA A 77 15.75 11.50 12.49
C ALA A 77 15.47 10.35 11.51
N PHE A 78 16.15 9.22 11.70
CA PHE A 78 15.96 8.02 10.90
C PHE A 78 14.53 7.48 10.99
N LEU A 79 13.98 7.39 12.21
CA LEU A 79 12.61 6.95 12.43
C LEU A 79 11.58 7.87 11.74
N ASN A 80 11.79 9.18 11.81
CA ASN A 80 10.94 10.15 11.11
C ASN A 80 10.94 9.93 9.59
N ASP A 81 12.10 9.63 9.00
CA ASP A 81 12.20 9.39 7.57
C ASP A 81 11.56 8.06 7.15
N VAL A 82 11.75 7.00 7.94
CA VAL A 82 11.04 5.72 7.74
C VAL A 82 9.53 5.91 7.80
N ILE A 83 9.03 6.68 8.77
CA ILE A 83 7.60 6.97 8.91
C ILE A 83 7.08 7.76 7.70
N LYS A 84 7.78 8.81 7.27
CA LYS A 84 7.39 9.60 6.09
C LYS A 84 7.36 8.74 4.83
N LEU A 85 8.35 7.89 4.66
CA LEU A 85 8.43 6.98 3.52
C LEU A 85 7.25 5.99 3.56
N SER A 86 6.97 5.38 4.70
CA SER A 86 5.81 4.50 4.90
C SER A 86 4.47 5.20 4.57
N HIS A 87 4.28 6.44 5.03
CA HIS A 87 3.10 7.23 4.70
C HIS A 87 2.92 7.44 3.18
N ARG A 88 4.02 7.66 2.47
CA ARG A 88 4.01 7.81 1.01
C ARG A 88 3.58 6.52 0.31
N PHE A 89 3.86 5.36 0.89
CA PHE A 89 3.42 4.06 0.37
C PHE A 89 1.95 3.77 0.62
N VAL A 90 1.45 4.05 1.82
CA VAL A 90 0.09 3.64 2.22
C VAL A 90 -1.00 4.38 1.44
N GLY A 91 -0.80 5.68 1.15
CA GLY A 91 -1.81 6.51 0.49
C GLY A 91 -2.30 5.95 -0.87
N PRO A 92 -1.39 5.67 -1.82
CA PRO A 92 -1.73 5.08 -3.11
C PRO A 92 -2.39 3.70 -3.00
N VAL A 93 -1.85 2.80 -2.17
CA VAL A 93 -2.38 1.43 -1.99
C VAL A 93 -3.80 1.45 -1.45
N PHE A 94 -4.08 2.32 -0.47
CA PHE A 94 -5.41 2.46 0.08
C PHE A 94 -6.43 2.90 -0.98
N ARG A 95 -6.04 3.79 -1.89
CA ARG A 95 -6.88 4.23 -3.01
C ARG A 95 -7.19 3.10 -3.99
N VAL A 96 -6.18 2.32 -4.38
CA VAL A 96 -6.40 1.14 -5.25
C VAL A 96 -7.34 0.14 -4.57
N ARG A 97 -7.12 -0.13 -3.28
CA ARG A 97 -7.99 -1.04 -2.50
C ARG A 97 -9.43 -0.54 -2.41
N SER A 98 -9.65 0.77 -2.23
CA SER A 98 -11.01 1.32 -2.16
C SER A 98 -11.74 1.20 -3.49
N GLU A 99 -11.06 1.47 -4.61
CA GLU A 99 -11.65 1.33 -5.93
C GLU A 99 -11.92 -0.14 -6.27
N LEU A 100 -11.02 -1.06 -5.93
CA LEU A 100 -11.25 -2.50 -6.13
C LEU A 100 -12.49 -3.00 -5.37
N LYS A 101 -12.74 -2.49 -4.16
CA LYS A 101 -13.97 -2.80 -3.40
C LYS A 101 -15.23 -2.30 -4.10
N ARG A 102 -15.17 -1.16 -4.78
CA ARG A 102 -16.30 -0.60 -5.53
C ARG A 102 -16.58 -1.42 -6.79
N ILE A 103 -15.54 -1.86 -7.51
CA ILE A 103 -15.67 -2.82 -8.62
C ILE A 103 -16.32 -4.10 -8.12
N ALA A 104 -15.87 -4.66 -6.99
CA ALA A 104 -16.46 -5.87 -6.42
C ALA A 104 -17.92 -5.70 -5.99
N ALA A 105 -18.37 -4.47 -5.73
CA ALA A 105 -19.76 -4.15 -5.44
C ALA A 105 -20.61 -3.91 -6.71
N GLY A 106 -20.02 -4.05 -7.91
CA GLY A 106 -20.69 -3.80 -9.19
C GLY A 106 -20.82 -2.32 -9.54
N GLU A 107 -20.16 -1.42 -8.82
CA GLU A 107 -20.18 0.00 -9.16
C GLU A 107 -19.32 0.30 -10.39
N GLN A 108 -19.75 1.26 -11.22
CA GLN A 108 -18.88 1.80 -12.25
C GLN A 108 -17.76 2.64 -11.62
N VAL A 109 -16.52 2.22 -11.88
CA VAL A 109 -15.31 2.87 -11.37
C VAL A 109 -14.55 3.52 -12.52
N LYS A 110 -13.95 4.69 -12.26
CA LYS A 110 -13.14 5.43 -13.23
C LYS A 110 -11.67 5.02 -13.13
N PRO A 111 -10.89 5.13 -14.21
CA PRO A 111 -9.46 4.87 -14.20
C PRO A 111 -8.73 5.69 -13.11
N ILE A 112 -7.79 5.04 -12.42
CA ILE A 112 -6.98 5.66 -11.38
C ILE A 112 -5.73 6.27 -12.02
N LYS A 113 -5.46 7.54 -11.75
CA LYS A 113 -4.19 8.20 -12.10
C LYS A 113 -3.37 8.43 -10.84
N LEU A 114 -2.25 7.72 -10.71
CA LEU A 114 -1.26 7.95 -9.65
C LEU A 114 -0.17 8.93 -10.11
N ARG A 115 0.53 9.55 -9.16
CA ARG A 115 1.57 10.54 -9.47
C ARG A 115 2.80 9.83 -10.04
N LYS A 116 3.36 10.35 -11.15
CA LYS A 116 4.48 9.79 -11.95
C LYS A 116 5.77 9.41 -11.21
N HIS A 117 5.96 9.84 -9.96
CA HIS A 117 7.18 9.54 -9.19
C HIS A 117 6.94 8.59 -8.01
N ASP A 118 5.72 8.06 -7.87
CA ASP A 118 5.41 7.08 -6.85
C ASP A 118 5.68 5.66 -7.35
N LEU A 119 6.09 4.78 -6.44
CA LEU A 119 6.44 3.37 -6.72
C LEU A 119 5.26 2.54 -7.27
N TRP A 120 4.07 3.14 -7.34
CA TRP A 120 2.80 2.49 -7.63
C TRP A 120 2.23 2.81 -9.01
N VAL A 121 2.95 3.55 -9.87
CA VAL A 121 2.46 3.87 -11.23
C VAL A 121 2.12 2.58 -11.99
N GLY A 122 3.00 1.57 -11.96
CA GLY A 122 2.72 0.27 -12.59
C GLY A 122 1.47 -0.42 -12.04
N LEU A 123 1.24 -0.37 -10.71
CA LEU A 123 0.02 -0.93 -10.11
C LEU A 123 -1.25 -0.21 -10.60
N ALA A 124 -1.20 1.11 -10.80
CA ALA A 124 -2.34 1.83 -11.37
C ALA A 124 -2.56 1.49 -12.84
N ASP A 125 -1.48 1.31 -13.62
CA ASP A 125 -1.58 0.92 -15.02
C ASP A 125 -2.20 -0.49 -15.14
N ASP A 126 -1.73 -1.44 -14.34
CA ASP A 126 -2.28 -2.81 -14.26
C ASP A 126 -3.76 -2.78 -13.83
N PHE A 127 -4.10 -1.96 -12.84
CA PHE A 127 -5.49 -1.78 -12.39
C PHE A 127 -6.39 -1.23 -13.49
N ASN A 128 -5.91 -0.22 -14.23
CA ASN A 128 -6.67 0.40 -15.31
C ASN A 128 -6.88 -0.58 -16.48
N ALA A 129 -5.87 -1.36 -16.82
CA ALA A 129 -5.97 -2.40 -17.84
C ALA A 129 -7.00 -3.48 -17.45
N ALA A 130 -7.04 -3.88 -16.17
CA ALA A 130 -8.04 -4.82 -15.68
C ALA A 130 -9.46 -4.23 -15.73
N LEU A 131 -9.61 -2.96 -15.32
CA LEU A 131 -10.89 -2.25 -15.36
C LEU A 131 -11.43 -2.11 -16.80
N GLU A 132 -10.56 -1.81 -17.77
CA GLU A 132 -10.94 -1.70 -19.19
C GLU A 132 -11.47 -3.03 -19.74
N ARG A 133 -10.82 -4.15 -19.41
CA ARG A 133 -11.30 -5.48 -19.81
C ARG A 133 -12.67 -5.81 -19.20
N LEU A 134 -12.87 -5.47 -17.92
CA LEU A 134 -14.11 -5.75 -17.20
C LEU A 134 -15.28 -4.93 -17.76
N ASN A 135 -15.04 -3.65 -18.06
CA ASN A 135 -16.01 -2.79 -18.73
C ASN A 135 -16.31 -3.25 -20.16
N GLY A 136 -15.30 -3.70 -20.91
CA GLY A 136 -15.49 -4.26 -22.26
C GLY A 136 -16.31 -5.54 -22.27
N ALA A 137 -16.10 -6.43 -21.31
CA ALA A 137 -16.89 -7.66 -21.16
C ALA A 137 -18.37 -7.37 -20.82
N ASN A 138 -18.63 -6.40 -19.94
CA ASN A 138 -20.00 -5.99 -19.61
C ASN A 138 -20.71 -5.35 -20.81
N ALA A 139 -20.02 -4.50 -21.58
CA ALA A 139 -20.60 -3.89 -22.78
C ALA A 139 -20.97 -4.91 -23.87
N ALA A 140 -20.19 -5.98 -24.01
CA ALA A 140 -20.50 -7.08 -24.92
C ALA A 140 -21.74 -7.88 -24.47
N ALA A 141 -21.85 -8.17 -23.16
CA ALA A 141 -22.99 -8.87 -22.59
C ALA A 141 -24.31 -8.05 -22.69
N ASP A 142 -24.24 -6.74 -22.48
CA ASP A 142 -25.41 -5.85 -22.62
C ASP A 142 -25.91 -5.77 -24.07
N SER A 143 -24.98 -5.87 -25.05
CA SER A 143 -25.31 -5.83 -26.48
C SER A 143 -25.98 -7.12 -26.98
N GLU A 144 -25.67 -8.28 -26.40
CA GLU A 144 -26.36 -9.55 -26.71
C GLU A 144 -27.77 -9.61 -26.11
N SER A 145 -27.98 -9.00 -24.92
CA SER A 145 -29.29 -8.96 -24.25
C SER A 145 -30.32 -8.11 -25.01
N THR A 146 -29.88 -7.07 -25.73
CA THR A 146 -30.78 -6.23 -26.56
C THR A 146 -31.08 -6.83 -27.94
N ALA A 147 -30.34 -7.85 -28.38
CA ALA A 147 -30.50 -8.46 -29.70
C ALA A 147 -31.48 -9.66 -29.73
N ASP A 148 -31.91 -10.18 -28.57
CA ASP A 148 -32.87 -11.29 -28.46
C ASP A 148 -34.27 -10.84 -27.97
N GLU A 149 -34.56 -9.53 -28.00
CA GLU A 149 -35.95 -9.05 -27.94
C GLU A 149 -36.63 -9.40 -29.28
N LYS A 150 -37.01 -10.68 -29.40
CA LYS A 150 -37.89 -11.16 -30.46
C LYS A 150 -39.12 -10.25 -30.51
N PRO A 151 -39.59 -9.87 -31.70
CA PRO A 151 -40.76 -9.01 -31.83
C PRO A 151 -41.89 -9.63 -31.01
N SER A 152 -42.53 -8.80 -30.19
CA SER A 152 -43.71 -9.17 -29.43
C SER A 152 -44.67 -9.96 -30.32
N VAL A 153 -45.23 -11.05 -29.81
CA VAL A 153 -46.21 -11.89 -30.52
C VAL A 153 -47.37 -11.05 -31.05
N ASP A 154 -47.67 -9.91 -30.40
CA ASP A 154 -48.69 -8.96 -30.83
C ASP A 154 -48.34 -8.26 -32.16
N GLU A 155 -47.07 -7.93 -32.40
CA GLU A 155 -46.60 -7.25 -33.62
C GLU A 155 -46.54 -8.21 -34.82
N VAL A 156 -46.22 -9.48 -34.56
CA VAL A 156 -46.28 -10.56 -35.57
C VAL A 156 -47.73 -10.92 -35.91
N MET A 157 -48.63 -10.92 -34.92
CA MET A 157 -50.06 -11.17 -35.13
C MET A 157 -50.72 -10.05 -35.94
N GLU A 158 -50.34 -8.78 -35.72
CA GLU A 158 -50.86 -7.64 -36.48
C GLU A 158 -50.38 -7.67 -37.94
N ALA A 159 -49.12 -8.06 -38.18
CA ALA A 159 -48.57 -8.24 -39.53
C ALA A 159 -49.23 -9.40 -40.31
N VAL A 160 -49.57 -10.51 -39.64
CA VAL A 160 -50.26 -11.65 -40.26
C VAL A 160 -51.71 -11.29 -40.61
N GLN A 161 -52.37 -10.43 -39.83
CA GLN A 161 -53.77 -10.05 -40.04
C GLN A 161 -53.96 -9.05 -41.19
N GLN A 162 -52.95 -8.25 -41.52
CA GLN A 162 -52.98 -7.36 -42.70
C GLN A 162 -52.72 -8.09 -44.03
N GLN A 163 -52.26 -9.34 -44.00
CA GLN A 163 -51.90 -10.10 -45.21
C GLN A 163 -52.99 -11.09 -45.67
N GLN A 164 -54.11 -11.20 -44.97
CA GLN A 164 -55.29 -11.98 -45.38
C GLN A 164 -56.48 -11.07 -45.73
N VAL A 165 -56.43 -10.45 -46.91
CA VAL A 165 -57.63 -9.97 -47.62
C VAL A 165 -57.66 -10.67 -48.98
N PRO A 166 -58.68 -11.48 -49.31
CA PRO A 166 -58.70 -12.28 -50.53
C PRO A 166 -59.00 -11.42 -51.76
N VAL A 167 -58.25 -11.66 -52.82
CA VAL A 167 -58.59 -11.20 -54.17
C VAL A 167 -59.63 -12.17 -54.74
N SER A 168 -60.83 -11.62 -54.95
CA SER A 168 -61.92 -11.99 -55.88
C SER A 168 -62.46 -13.42 -55.88
#